data_AF-A0A2V9SJY5-F1
#
_entry.id   AF-A0A2V9SJY5-F1
#
_cell.length_a   1.000
_cell.length_b   1.000
_cell.length_c   1.000
_cell.angle_alpha   90.00
_cell.angle_beta   90.00
_cell.angle_gamma   90.00
#
_symmetry.space_group_name_H-M   'P 1'
#
loop_
_entity.id
_entity.type
_entity.pdbx_description
1 polymer ?
#
loop_
_entity_poly.entity_id
_entity_poly.type
_entity_poly.pdbx_seq_one_letter_code
_entity_poly.pdbx_strand_id
1 'polypeptide(L)'
;METEELHGGHLWNSVLAHERLATLCHNGLVDQAGFFRGIALFNHGEFFEAHEVLEDVWRAAPPGEKKFLQGLIQVAVSFHHRSTGNLIGACSLLKRGCSNLSSYPGSYAGIDLDNLRESLASWDEALANGGHTPPMPLVELK
;
A
#
# COMPACT_ATOMS: atom_id res chain seq x y z
N MET A 1 20.19 25.82 -45.44
CA MET A 1 21.43 25.39 -44.77
C MET A 1 21.41 26.06 -43.41
N GLU A 2 20.67 25.48 -42.46
CA GLU A 2 21.08 24.41 -41.50
C GLU A 2 21.49 25.11 -40.18
N THR A 3 20.63 25.16 -39.16
CA THR A 3 20.33 24.19 -38.06
C THR A 3 21.51 23.88 -37.14
N GLU A 4 21.36 24.19 -35.85
CA GLU A 4 21.84 23.50 -34.62
C GLU A 4 21.57 24.47 -33.45
N GLU A 5 20.54 24.35 -32.59
CA GLU A 5 20.14 23.28 -31.66
C GLU A 5 21.24 22.78 -30.70
N LEU A 6 21.55 23.60 -29.68
CA LEU A 6 22.31 23.17 -28.50
C LEU A 6 21.38 22.94 -27.31
N HIS A 7 20.93 21.68 -27.26
CA HIS A 7 20.46 20.87 -26.14
C HIS A 7 20.71 21.41 -24.72
N GLY A 8 19.71 22.08 -24.16
CA GLY A 8 19.57 22.28 -22.71
C GLY A 8 18.58 21.27 -22.14
N GLY A 9 19.05 20.13 -21.65
CA GLY A 9 18.11 19.09 -21.20
C GLY A 9 18.72 17.90 -20.46
N HIS A 10 19.61 18.11 -19.49
CA HIS A 10 20.12 16.98 -18.69
C HIS A 10 20.42 17.29 -17.21
N LEU A 11 19.68 18.20 -16.56
CA LEU A 11 19.86 18.44 -15.11
C LEU A 11 18.56 18.61 -14.30
N TRP A 12 17.37 18.40 -14.87
CA TRP A 12 16.10 18.56 -14.14
C TRP A 12 15.68 17.35 -13.28
N ASN A 13 16.33 16.19 -13.42
CA ASN A 13 15.85 14.94 -12.79
C ASN A 13 16.56 14.52 -11.49
N SER A 14 17.58 15.24 -11.03
CA SER A 14 18.32 14.85 -9.81
C SER A 14 17.85 15.60 -8.55
N VAL A 15 17.44 16.86 -8.67
CA VAL A 15 16.98 17.67 -7.53
C VAL A 15 15.55 17.29 -7.11
N LEU A 16 14.67 16.95 -8.06
CA LEU A 16 13.28 16.52 -7.79
C LEU A 16 13.17 15.09 -7.22
N ALA A 17 14.23 14.29 -7.31
CA ALA A 17 14.24 12.94 -6.76
C ALA A 17 14.44 12.94 -5.23
N HIS A 18 15.11 13.96 -4.67
CA HIS A 18 15.31 14.09 -3.22
C HIS A 18 14.17 14.85 -2.52
N GLU A 19 13.39 15.67 -3.24
CA GLU A 19 12.16 16.31 -2.70
C GLU A 19 10.94 15.36 -2.67
N ARG A 20 11.09 14.09 -3.11
CA ARG A 20 10.04 13.06 -3.05
C ARG A 20 10.15 12.13 -1.84
N LEU A 21 10.77 12.58 -0.76
CA LEU A 21 10.87 11.84 0.51
C LEU A 21 9.90 12.33 1.61
N ALA A 22 9.01 13.26 1.30
CA ALA A 22 8.02 13.78 2.24
C ALA A 22 6.58 13.34 1.89
N THR A 23 6.28 12.11 2.30
CA THR A 23 5.07 11.70 3.01
C THR A 23 3.69 11.99 2.39
N LEU A 24 2.91 10.93 2.19
CA LEU A 24 1.43 10.92 2.21
C LEU A 24 0.80 11.86 3.27
N CYS A 25 1.55 12.13 4.36
CA CYS A 25 1.16 12.98 5.49
C CYS A 25 1.80 14.40 5.51
N HIS A 26 2.60 14.85 4.53
CA HIS A 26 3.26 16.17 4.61
C HIS A 26 2.50 17.30 3.87
N ASN A 27 1.66 16.96 2.87
CA ASN A 27 1.00 17.96 2.03
C ASN A 27 -0.50 18.20 2.35
N GLY A 28 -1.05 17.56 3.39
CA GLY A 28 -2.44 17.77 3.83
C GLY A 28 -3.53 17.31 2.84
N LEU A 29 -3.17 16.57 1.79
CA LEU A 29 -4.10 16.12 0.73
C LEU A 29 -4.76 14.76 1.01
N VAL A 30 -4.30 14.05 2.04
CA VAL A 30 -4.83 12.76 2.44
C VAL A 30 -5.35 12.88 3.87
N ASP A 31 -6.53 12.32 4.13
CA ASP A 31 -7.09 12.21 5.47
C ASP A 31 -6.20 11.30 6.34
N GLN A 32 -5.32 11.92 7.11
CA GLN A 32 -4.37 11.23 7.99
C GLN A 32 -5.08 10.50 9.13
N ALA A 33 -6.14 11.09 9.67
CA ALA A 33 -6.89 10.49 10.76
C ALA A 33 -7.59 9.20 10.28
N GLY A 34 -8.23 9.27 9.12
CA GLY A 34 -8.79 8.10 8.44
C GLY A 34 -7.73 7.05 8.14
N PHE A 35 -6.57 7.44 7.60
CA PHE A 35 -5.48 6.53 7.29
C PHE A 35 -4.98 5.74 8.52
N PHE A 36 -4.62 6.43 9.61
CA PHE A 36 -4.17 5.78 10.83
C PHE A 36 -5.28 4.97 11.51
N ARG A 37 -6.54 5.42 11.43
CA ARG A 37 -7.69 4.65 11.92
C ARG A 37 -7.86 3.34 11.14
N GLY A 38 -7.73 3.37 9.82
CA GLY A 38 -7.78 2.18 8.97
C GLY A 38 -6.68 1.17 9.32
N ILE A 39 -5.46 1.65 9.56
CA ILE A 39 -4.32 0.83 10.02
C ILE A 39 -4.62 0.19 11.40
N ALA A 40 -5.12 0.98 12.34
CA ALA A 40 -5.46 0.47 13.67
C ALA A 40 -6.53 -0.64 13.59
N LEU A 41 -7.60 -0.42 12.82
CA LEU A 41 -8.65 -1.42 12.59
C LEU A 41 -8.08 -2.71 11.97
N PHE A 42 -7.20 -2.57 10.96
CA PHE A 42 -6.53 -3.71 10.35
C PHE A 42 -5.73 -4.51 11.37
N ASN A 43 -4.93 -3.84 12.20
CA ASN A 43 -4.12 -4.48 13.24
C ASN A 43 -4.97 -5.12 14.35
N HIS A 44 -6.21 -4.67 14.54
CA HIS A 44 -7.19 -5.29 15.44
C HIS A 44 -7.97 -6.47 14.82
N GLY A 45 -7.79 -6.75 13.53
CA GLY A 45 -8.51 -7.79 12.82
C GLY A 45 -9.89 -7.38 12.30
N GLU A 46 -10.27 -6.11 12.44
CA GLU A 46 -11.51 -5.51 11.94
C GLU A 46 -11.34 -5.17 10.45
N PHE A 47 -11.16 -6.20 9.62
CA PHE A 47 -10.70 -6.05 8.24
C PHE A 47 -11.70 -5.37 7.30
N PHE A 48 -12.99 -5.56 7.53
CA PHE A 48 -14.03 -4.92 6.72
C PHE A 48 -14.11 -3.43 7.04
N GLU A 49 -14.09 -3.08 8.31
CA GLU A 49 -14.08 -1.70 8.80
C GLU A 49 -12.81 -0.97 8.36
N ALA A 50 -11.66 -1.66 8.39
CA ALA A 50 -10.42 -1.13 7.84
C ALA A 50 -10.54 -0.84 6.33
N HIS A 51 -11.13 -1.75 5.56
CA HIS A 51 -11.41 -1.56 4.13
C HIS A 51 -12.25 -0.30 3.90
N GLU A 52 -13.39 -0.16 4.59
CA GLU A 52 -14.31 0.96 4.40
C GLU A 52 -13.61 2.30 4.66
N VAL A 53 -12.88 2.39 5.78
CA VAL A 53 -12.17 3.61 6.16
C VAL A 53 -11.06 3.96 5.17
N LEU A 54 -10.26 2.98 4.76
CA LEU A 54 -9.18 3.21 3.81
C LEU A 54 -9.74 3.56 2.42
N GLU A 55 -10.91 3.05 2.04
CA GLU A 55 -11.57 3.41 0.78
C GLU A 55 -12.01 4.88 0.77
N ASP A 56 -12.53 5.40 1.88
CA ASP A 56 -12.83 6.84 2.01
C ASP A 56 -11.59 7.70 1.85
N VAL A 57 -10.47 7.31 2.48
CA VAL A 57 -9.17 7.96 2.33
C VAL A 57 -8.73 7.93 0.85
N TRP A 58 -8.86 6.77 0.18
CA TRP A 58 -8.51 6.58 -1.23
C TRP A 58 -9.37 7.38 -2.20
N ARG A 59 -10.67 7.53 -1.92
CA ARG A 59 -11.59 8.32 -2.74
C ARG A 59 -11.14 9.78 -2.79
N ALA A 60 -10.79 10.34 -1.63
CA ALA A 60 -10.34 11.72 -1.47
C ALA A 60 -8.87 11.95 -1.88
N ALA A 61 -8.05 10.90 -1.93
CA ALA A 61 -6.61 11.02 -2.19
C ALA A 61 -6.26 11.51 -3.61
N PRO A 62 -5.15 12.26 -3.77
CA PRO A 62 -4.65 12.66 -5.08
C PRO A 62 -4.13 11.46 -5.89
N PRO A 63 -4.04 11.57 -7.24
CA PRO A 63 -3.69 10.44 -8.11
C PRO A 63 -2.37 9.72 -7.75
N GLY A 64 -1.37 10.44 -7.23
CA GLY A 64 -0.08 9.86 -6.83
C GLY A 64 -0.18 8.83 -5.71
N GLU A 65 -1.22 8.93 -4.88
CA GLU A 65 -1.39 8.15 -3.65
C GLU A 65 -2.39 7.00 -3.80
N LYS A 66 -3.23 7.06 -4.84
CA LYS A 66 -4.30 6.08 -5.05
C LYS A 66 -3.80 4.66 -5.18
N LYS A 67 -2.66 4.44 -5.84
CA LYS A 67 -2.13 3.08 -6.05
C LYS A 67 -1.67 2.43 -4.74
N PHE A 68 -1.03 3.21 -3.86
CA PHE A 68 -0.60 2.73 -2.54
C PHE A 68 -1.79 2.36 -1.67
N LEU A 69 -2.73 3.30 -1.53
CA LEU A 69 -3.94 3.11 -0.72
C LEU A 69 -4.79 1.94 -1.25
N GLN A 70 -4.90 1.80 -2.58
CA GLN A 70 -5.56 0.65 -3.19
C GLN A 70 -4.88 -0.68 -2.82
N GLY A 71 -3.55 -0.70 -2.68
CA GLY A 71 -2.81 -1.86 -2.18
C GLY A 71 -3.24 -2.25 -0.76
N LEU A 72 -3.29 -1.29 0.16
CA LEU A 72 -3.73 -1.54 1.55
C LEU A 72 -5.21 -1.97 1.63
N ILE A 73 -6.09 -1.34 0.85
CA ILE A 73 -7.52 -1.72 0.76
C ILE A 73 -7.66 -3.17 0.30
N GLN A 74 -6.92 -3.56 -0.75
CA GLN A 74 -6.93 -4.93 -1.28
C GLN A 74 -6.43 -5.96 -0.27
N VAL A 75 -5.40 -5.61 0.51
CA VAL A 75 -4.91 -6.43 1.62
C VAL A 75 -6.00 -6.57 2.69
N ALA A 76 -6.64 -5.48 3.13
CA ALA A 76 -7.73 -5.53 4.11
C ALA A 76 -8.88 -6.43 3.67
N VAL A 77 -9.44 -6.21 2.47
CA VAL A 77 -10.55 -7.03 1.96
C VAL A 77 -10.14 -8.49 1.69
N SER A 78 -8.86 -8.75 1.38
CA SER A 78 -8.34 -10.12 1.29
C SER A 78 -8.49 -10.86 2.61
N PHE A 79 -8.10 -10.23 3.72
CA PHE A 79 -8.22 -10.84 5.05
C PHE A 79 -9.68 -10.98 5.51
N HIS A 80 -10.56 -10.05 5.13
CA HIS A 80 -12.01 -10.22 5.30
C HIS A 80 -12.58 -11.40 4.50
N HIS A 81 -12.16 -11.57 3.23
CA HIS A 81 -12.54 -12.72 2.42
C HIS A 81 -12.06 -14.03 3.04
N ARG A 82 -10.84 -14.04 3.59
CA ARG A 82 -10.33 -15.20 4.32
C ARG A 82 -11.22 -15.50 5.54
N SER A 83 -11.58 -14.50 6.35
CA SER A 83 -12.39 -14.71 7.57
C SER A 83 -13.81 -15.20 7.28
N THR A 84 -14.33 -14.96 6.08
CA THR A 84 -15.64 -15.40 5.61
C THR A 84 -15.60 -16.70 4.79
N GLY A 85 -14.42 -17.31 4.63
CA GLY A 85 -14.24 -18.58 3.89
C GLY A 85 -14.11 -18.43 2.37
N ASN A 86 -14.10 -17.19 1.84
CA ASN A 86 -13.87 -16.92 0.43
C ASN A 86 -12.37 -16.95 0.08
N LEU A 87 -11.77 -18.15 0.08
CA LEU A 87 -10.32 -18.33 -0.13
C LEU A 87 -9.85 -17.92 -1.53
N ILE A 88 -10.67 -18.16 -2.56
CA ILE A 88 -10.36 -17.77 -3.95
C ILE A 88 -10.26 -16.23 -4.04
N GLY A 89 -11.25 -15.54 -3.47
CA GLY A 89 -11.26 -14.08 -3.40
C GLY A 89 -10.10 -13.52 -2.58
N ALA A 90 -9.79 -14.14 -1.44
CA ALA A 90 -8.66 -13.76 -0.60
C ALA A 90 -7.33 -13.85 -1.37
N CYS A 91 -7.04 -15.01 -1.97
CA CYS A 91 -5.81 -15.21 -2.76
C CYS A 91 -5.68 -14.20 -3.91
N SER A 92 -6.78 -13.94 -4.63
CA SER A 92 -6.77 -12.97 -5.75
C SER A 92 -6.47 -11.55 -5.29
N LEU A 93 -7.09 -11.11 -4.20
CA LEU A 93 -6.94 -9.74 -3.68
C LEU A 93 -5.58 -9.55 -2.99
N LEU A 94 -5.08 -10.55 -2.28
CA LEU A 94 -3.75 -10.49 -1.68
C LEU A 94 -2.68 -10.26 -2.74
N LYS A 95 -2.69 -11.04 -3.84
CA LYS A 95 -1.74 -10.89 -4.94
C LYS A 95 -1.76 -9.51 -5.59
N ARG A 96 -2.96 -8.95 -5.78
CA ARG A 96 -3.12 -7.58 -6.32
C ARG A 96 -2.62 -6.53 -5.33
N GLY A 97 -2.94 -6.68 -4.05
CA GLY A 97 -2.46 -5.82 -2.98
C GLY A 97 -0.94 -5.79 -2.92
N CYS A 98 -0.30 -6.96 -2.86
CA CYS A 98 1.16 -7.11 -2.88
C CYS A 98 1.78 -6.48 -4.13
N SER A 99 1.19 -6.70 -5.31
CA SER A 99 1.66 -6.11 -6.57
C SER A 99 1.61 -4.58 -6.54
N ASN A 100 0.51 -4.00 -6.05
CA ASN A 100 0.37 -2.56 -5.89
C ASN A 100 1.37 -1.99 -4.90
N LEU A 101 1.66 -2.70 -3.80
CA LEU A 101 2.61 -2.26 -2.80
C LEU A 101 4.07 -2.47 -3.23
N SER A 102 4.38 -3.35 -4.18
CA SER A 102 5.76 -3.78 -4.49
C SER A 102 6.73 -2.68 -4.94
N SER A 103 6.24 -1.62 -5.59
CA SER A 103 7.09 -0.56 -6.18
C SER A 103 7.50 0.55 -5.19
N TYR A 104 7.03 0.50 -3.95
CA TYR A 104 7.29 1.54 -2.95
C TYR A 104 8.58 1.24 -2.16
N PRO A 105 9.26 2.24 -1.57
CA PRO A 105 10.39 1.99 -0.68
C PRO A 105 9.96 1.21 0.58
N GLY A 106 10.93 0.59 1.25
CA GLY A 106 10.69 -0.25 2.43
C GLY A 106 10.11 0.50 3.64
N SER A 107 10.32 1.81 3.71
CA SER A 107 9.53 2.71 4.54
C SER A 107 8.77 3.67 3.64
N TYR A 108 7.45 3.69 3.74
CA TYR A 108 6.59 4.57 2.96
C TYR A 108 5.34 4.91 3.75
N ALA A 109 4.86 6.15 3.68
CA ALA A 109 3.68 6.60 4.43
C ALA A 109 3.79 6.49 5.97
N GLY A 110 5.01 6.36 6.52
CA GLY A 110 5.18 6.05 7.94
C GLY A 110 4.84 4.59 8.29
N ILE A 111 4.79 3.68 7.30
CA ILE A 111 4.62 2.24 7.49
C ILE A 111 5.94 1.53 7.23
N ASP A 112 6.26 0.53 8.06
CA ASP A 112 7.29 -0.46 7.77
C ASP A 112 6.82 -1.47 6.71
N LEU A 113 7.01 -1.11 5.45
CA LEU A 113 6.49 -1.85 4.32
C LEU A 113 7.30 -3.12 4.02
N ASP A 114 8.58 -3.17 4.41
CA ASP A 114 9.38 -4.39 4.28
C ASP A 114 8.83 -5.51 5.17
N ASN A 115 8.61 -5.21 6.47
CA ASN A 115 8.03 -6.18 7.40
C ASN A 115 6.62 -6.62 6.95
N LEU A 116 5.79 -5.67 6.50
CA LEU A 116 4.47 -5.99 5.97
C LEU A 116 4.57 -6.94 4.77
N ARG A 117 5.45 -6.69 3.80
CA ARG A 117 5.62 -7.55 2.61
C ARG A 117 6.09 -8.96 2.97
N GLU A 118 7.00 -9.10 3.91
CA GLU A 118 7.47 -10.41 4.39
C GLU A 118 6.30 -11.21 5.00
N SER A 119 5.47 -10.55 5.81
CA SER A 119 4.27 -11.16 6.37
C SER A 119 3.27 -11.56 5.29
N LEU A 120 2.99 -10.66 4.32
CA LEU A 120 2.06 -10.94 3.23
C LEU A 120 2.54 -12.06 2.29
N ALA A 121 3.85 -12.22 2.10
CA ALA A 121 4.42 -13.32 1.33
C ALA A 121 4.13 -14.68 2.00
N SER A 122 4.30 -14.74 3.32
CA SER A 122 3.96 -15.93 4.12
C SER A 122 2.46 -16.28 3.99
N TRP A 123 1.60 -15.25 3.95
CA TRP A 123 0.16 -15.42 3.75
C TRP A 123 -0.23 -15.85 2.34
N ASP A 124 0.48 -15.40 1.30
CA ASP A 124 0.21 -15.84 -0.07
C ASP A 124 0.48 -17.35 -0.21
N GLU A 125 1.58 -17.84 0.37
CA GLU A 125 1.90 -19.27 0.41
C GLU A 125 0.84 -20.07 1.19
N ALA A 126 0.42 -19.57 2.36
CA ALA A 126 -0.57 -20.25 3.19
C ALA A 126 -1.95 -20.33 2.50
N LEU A 127 -2.39 -19.26 1.84
CA LEU A 127 -3.64 -19.23 1.10
C LEU A 127 -3.60 -20.09 -0.18
N ALA A 128 -2.45 -20.17 -0.84
CA ALA A 128 -2.30 -20.96 -2.05
C ALA A 128 -2.24 -22.47 -1.76
N ASN A 129 -1.55 -22.87 -0.68
CA ASN A 129 -1.22 -24.28 -0.43
C ASN A 129 -2.00 -24.91 0.72
N GLY A 130 -2.83 -24.14 1.45
CA GLY A 130 -3.57 -24.65 2.61
C GLY A 130 -2.66 -25.08 3.77
N GLY A 131 -1.50 -24.42 3.90
CA GLY A 131 -0.45 -24.78 4.87
C GLY A 131 -0.68 -24.23 6.28
N HIS A 132 0.41 -24.18 7.06
CA HIS A 132 0.41 -23.56 8.39
C HIS A 132 -0.07 -22.11 8.30
N THR A 133 -0.98 -21.72 9.21
CA THR A 133 -1.49 -20.35 9.28
C THR A 133 -0.42 -19.45 9.89
N PRO A 134 0.13 -18.48 9.15
CA PRO A 134 1.12 -17.55 9.70
C PRO A 134 0.49 -16.64 10.76
N PRO A 135 1.31 -15.94 11.58
CA PRO A 135 0.81 -14.83 12.38
C PRO A 135 0.08 -13.82 11.52
N MET A 136 -0.99 -13.21 12.04
CA MET A 136 -1.71 -12.15 11.33
C MET A 136 -0.73 -11.01 10.99
N PRO A 137 -0.80 -10.44 9.78
CA PRO A 137 0.09 -9.35 9.41
C PRO A 137 -0.22 -8.13 10.28
N LEU A 138 0.84 -7.43 10.66
CA LEU A 138 0.73 -6.15 11.34
C LEU A 138 1.29 -5.08 10.41
N VAL A 139 0.57 -3.96 10.34
CA VAL A 139 1.02 -2.75 9.70
C VAL A 139 1.68 -1.90 10.78
N GLU A 140 3.01 -2.05 10.90
CA GLU A 140 3.82 -1.31 11.86
C GLU A 140 4.10 0.11 11.37
N LEU A 141 4.11 1.06 12.31
CA LEU A 141 4.42 2.46 12.02
C LEU A 141 5.91 2.73 12.25
N LYS A 142 6.53 3.52 11.38
CA LYS A 142 7.97 3.88 11.40
C LYS A 142 8.19 5.39 11.51
#